data_AF-A0A9E6F9Z7-F1
#
_entry.id   AF-A0A9E6F9Z7-F1
#
_cell.length_a   1.000
_cell.length_b   1.000
_cell.length_c   1.000
_cell.angle_alpha   90.00
_cell.angle_beta   90.00
_cell.angle_gamma   90.00
#
_symmetry.space_group_name_H-M   'P 1'
#
loop_
_entity.id
_entity.type
_entity.pdbx_description
1 polymer ?
#
loop_
_entity_poly.entity_id
_entity_poly.type
_entity_poly.pdbx_seq_one_letter_code
_entity_poly.pdbx_strand_id
1 'polypeptide(L)'
;MRIALAQLNVKAGDIDGNLVSMKMMIDQAKQQGADLIIFPEMAVGGYLISDRYLQQEMIQMLLNANEIIKSWSNDIGIIWGNIHQIEDAKSNRDGRKNRFNAAYFAYDQQWVEHENHKMPGIYLKHCLPDYRFFDDSRFFKSGCDLSIELGYPKGELISPFIFKRENKSCKIGVEVCEDLWSKDYLIDPTVIYAHQGVDVIINISSSPWTLNKELSRIKRIREHQQALEDKMVKIIYVNACGMQNTGKNVLLFDGDSTVYDEAGNIQIEANDAFEQELLVFTLKDHIEAKKQENKLLKGLLTAIKEFDKQILGGQLPWIIGMSGGIDSSLNTVLLVKALGKHRVIGYNMASRYNSDKTINIAKTLAEKLGIEYHEGSIELLTEATNTTLSSYQLEPKEDGLPYENIQARLRGHLLSSFAAYKGGVVCNNGNKVELALGYATLYGDTIGALGLLGDLTKVQIFELCKSVNSIYKEDLIDPSLIGELKNGLYTFGLVPSAELRANQVDPMKWGYHDWLVQYLMEYPSHHPIAWLKAYQDGSWKKMPCAETMIAYGLDKPKAFAEDMVWFMKAWQKAIFKRIQFPPIITVSRGSFGFDYRESQLSYLENSEIKELLDKIRGK
;
A
#
# COMPACT_ATOMS: atom_id res chain seq x y z
N MET A 1 5.32 -36.01 -0.15
CA MET A 1 5.62 -34.79 0.61
C MET A 1 4.31 -34.05 0.84
N ARG A 2 3.89 -33.93 2.10
CA ARG A 2 2.80 -33.10 2.58
C ARG A 2 3.39 -31.77 3.05
N ILE A 3 2.86 -30.66 2.57
CA ILE A 3 3.43 -29.32 2.74
C ILE A 3 2.41 -28.47 3.48
N ALA A 4 2.89 -27.72 4.46
CA ALA A 4 2.14 -26.71 5.17
C ALA A 4 2.59 -25.32 4.69
N LEU A 5 1.70 -24.61 4.04
CA LEU A 5 1.89 -23.22 3.65
C LEU A 5 1.44 -22.35 4.82
N ALA A 6 2.36 -21.57 5.40
CA ALA A 6 2.06 -20.69 6.52
C ALA A 6 1.98 -19.23 6.05
N GLN A 7 0.77 -18.81 5.68
CA GLN A 7 0.47 -17.42 5.41
C GLN A 7 0.38 -16.67 6.75
N LEU A 8 1.49 -16.07 7.18
CA LEU A 8 1.65 -15.49 8.50
C LEU A 8 1.29 -13.99 8.52
N ASN A 9 0.54 -13.53 9.54
CA ASN A 9 0.39 -12.11 9.81
C ASN A 9 1.63 -11.59 10.54
N VAL A 10 2.61 -11.12 9.77
CA VAL A 10 3.90 -10.67 10.30
C VAL A 10 3.78 -9.26 10.85
N LYS A 11 3.92 -9.10 12.16
CA LYS A 11 3.90 -7.80 12.83
C LYS A 11 5.31 -7.23 12.89
N ALA A 12 5.55 -6.14 12.14
CA ALA A 12 6.87 -5.53 12.06
C ALA A 12 7.39 -5.08 13.44
N GLY A 13 8.55 -5.59 13.82
CA GLY A 13 9.23 -5.30 15.09
C GLY A 13 8.78 -6.14 16.30
N ASP A 14 7.75 -6.98 16.19
CA ASP A 14 7.24 -7.85 17.27
C ASP A 14 7.83 -9.26 17.14
N ILE A 15 9.14 -9.39 17.41
CA ILE A 15 9.88 -10.66 17.25
C ILE A 15 9.22 -11.78 18.07
N ASP A 16 8.92 -11.54 19.34
CA ASP A 16 8.36 -12.55 20.24
C ASP A 16 6.95 -12.96 19.81
N GLY A 17 6.08 -12.00 19.46
CA GLY A 17 4.72 -12.30 18.98
C GLY A 17 4.72 -13.07 17.65
N ASN A 18 5.66 -12.78 16.75
CA ASN A 18 5.85 -13.51 15.51
C ASN A 18 6.35 -14.94 15.79
N LEU A 19 7.33 -15.11 16.69
CA LEU A 19 7.83 -16.44 17.10
C LEU A 19 6.75 -17.31 17.74
N VAL A 20 5.90 -16.74 18.59
CA VAL A 20 4.73 -17.45 19.16
C VAL A 20 3.80 -17.94 18.05
N SER A 21 3.48 -17.06 17.09
CA SER A 21 2.59 -17.39 15.97
C SER A 21 3.19 -18.46 15.07
N MET A 22 4.49 -18.37 14.75
CA MET A 22 5.22 -19.38 14.00
C MET A 22 5.22 -20.73 14.73
N LYS A 23 5.50 -20.74 16.04
CA LYS A 23 5.51 -21.98 16.83
C LYS A 23 4.14 -22.66 16.83
N MET A 24 3.06 -21.90 16.99
CA MET A 24 1.70 -22.42 16.92
C MET A 24 1.41 -23.06 15.56
N MET A 25 1.82 -22.42 14.45
CA MET A 25 1.63 -22.96 13.10
C MET A 25 2.48 -24.20 12.85
N ILE A 26 3.72 -24.26 13.36
CA ILE A 26 4.58 -25.45 13.31
C ILE A 26 3.91 -26.62 14.03
N ASP A 27 3.39 -26.39 15.24
CA ASP A 27 2.73 -27.44 16.02
C ASP A 27 1.46 -27.95 15.34
N GLN A 28 0.66 -27.05 14.77
CA GLN A 28 -0.50 -27.42 13.97
C GLN A 28 -0.11 -28.20 12.70
N ALA A 29 0.96 -27.81 12.02
CA ALA A 29 1.46 -28.51 10.83
C ALA A 29 1.93 -29.94 11.17
N LYS A 30 2.63 -30.12 12.30
CA LYS A 30 3.01 -31.45 12.81
C LYS A 30 1.79 -32.31 13.13
N GLN A 31 0.78 -31.74 13.80
CA GLN A 31 -0.48 -32.44 14.09
C GLN A 31 -1.21 -32.87 12.82
N GLN A 32 -1.11 -32.07 11.75
CA GLN A 32 -1.64 -32.41 10.44
C GLN A 32 -0.71 -33.30 9.60
N GLY A 33 0.40 -33.78 10.16
CA GLY A 33 1.34 -34.69 9.49
C GLY A 33 2.08 -34.06 8.31
N ALA A 34 2.33 -32.75 8.34
CA ALA A 34 3.14 -32.08 7.34
C ALA A 34 4.61 -32.53 7.41
N ASP A 35 5.24 -32.69 6.25
CA ASP A 35 6.67 -32.96 6.12
C ASP A 35 7.51 -31.69 6.10
N LEU A 36 6.93 -30.60 5.61
CA LEU A 36 7.57 -29.32 5.41
C LEU A 36 6.58 -28.20 5.77
N ILE A 37 7.02 -27.20 6.51
CA ILE A 37 6.29 -25.93 6.70
C ILE A 37 7.12 -24.77 6.14
N ILE A 38 6.44 -23.86 5.44
CA ILE A 38 7.07 -22.74 4.73
C ILE A 38 6.48 -21.43 5.27
N PHE A 39 7.34 -20.54 5.74
CA PHE A 39 7.01 -19.20 6.23
C PHE A 39 7.49 -18.11 5.27
N PRO A 40 6.90 -16.89 5.34
CA PRO A 40 7.25 -15.77 4.47
C PRO A 40 8.68 -15.23 4.64
N GLU A 41 9.08 -14.35 3.72
CA GLU A 41 10.28 -13.50 3.85
C GLU A 41 10.18 -12.63 5.11
N MET A 42 11.30 -12.50 5.86
CA MET A 42 11.38 -11.73 7.10
C MET A 42 10.26 -12.05 8.12
N ALA A 43 9.82 -13.31 8.20
CA ALA A 43 8.73 -13.77 9.07
C ALA A 43 8.98 -13.49 10.57
N VAL A 44 10.24 -13.35 10.98
CA VAL A 44 10.62 -13.11 12.38
C VAL A 44 10.49 -11.64 12.76
N GLY A 45 11.21 -10.76 12.05
CA GLY A 45 11.28 -9.33 12.38
C GLY A 45 10.21 -8.48 11.72
N GLY A 46 9.60 -8.96 10.63
CA GLY A 46 8.89 -8.13 9.66
C GLY A 46 9.83 -7.41 8.70
N TYR A 47 9.34 -7.22 7.48
CA TYR A 47 10.13 -6.69 6.37
C TYR A 47 10.38 -5.18 6.52
N LEU A 48 9.38 -4.42 6.96
CA LEU A 48 9.43 -2.95 7.08
C LEU A 48 9.71 -2.51 8.52
N ILE A 49 10.95 -2.72 8.98
CA ILE A 49 11.45 -2.18 10.27
C ILE A 49 12.44 -1.02 10.10
N SER A 50 12.69 -0.58 8.86
CA SER A 50 13.51 0.59 8.49
C SER A 50 14.89 0.61 9.19
N ASP A 51 15.32 1.75 9.73
CA ASP A 51 16.64 1.91 10.37
C ASP A 51 16.81 1.04 11.63
N ARG A 52 15.80 0.29 12.10
CA ARG A 52 16.01 -0.77 13.10
C ARG A 52 16.93 -1.87 12.58
N TYR A 53 17.05 -2.06 11.26
CA TYR A 53 18.08 -2.92 10.67
C TYR A 53 19.52 -2.42 10.94
N LEU A 54 19.69 -1.16 11.36
CA LEU A 54 21.00 -0.59 11.69
C LEU A 54 21.35 -0.73 13.18
N GLN A 55 20.41 -1.20 14.01
CA GLN A 55 20.59 -1.36 15.46
C GLN A 55 21.17 -2.75 15.74
N GLN A 56 22.37 -2.82 16.33
CA GLN A 56 23.09 -4.08 16.51
C GLN A 56 22.35 -5.05 17.45
N GLU A 57 21.70 -4.54 18.48
CA GLU A 57 20.91 -5.32 19.44
C GLU A 57 19.70 -5.96 18.74
N MET A 58 19.00 -5.20 17.88
CA MET A 58 17.90 -5.71 17.06
C MET A 58 18.39 -6.83 16.15
N ILE A 59 19.53 -6.65 15.50
CA ILE A 59 20.12 -7.70 14.64
C ILE A 59 20.46 -8.94 15.45
N GLN A 60 21.02 -8.80 16.65
CA GLN A 60 21.35 -9.95 17.49
C GLN A 60 20.09 -10.71 17.92
N MET A 61 19.00 -10.01 18.27
CA MET A 61 17.72 -10.65 18.59
C MET A 61 17.18 -11.44 17.40
N LEU A 62 17.24 -10.88 16.19
CA LEU A 62 16.82 -11.56 14.97
C LEU A 62 17.69 -12.79 14.68
N LEU A 63 19.02 -12.69 14.83
CA LEU A 63 19.93 -13.82 14.62
C LEU A 63 19.66 -14.96 15.62
N ASN A 64 19.47 -14.63 16.90
CA ASN A 64 19.19 -15.62 17.95
C ASN A 64 17.89 -16.39 17.67
N ALA A 65 16.88 -15.73 17.08
CA ALA A 65 15.62 -16.36 16.70
C ALA A 65 15.80 -17.49 15.68
N ASN A 66 16.84 -17.47 14.84
CA ASN A 66 17.11 -18.54 13.88
C ASN A 66 17.47 -19.87 14.57
N GLU A 67 18.27 -19.84 15.63
CA GLU A 67 18.59 -21.05 16.41
C GLU A 67 17.37 -21.56 17.18
N ILE A 68 16.51 -20.66 17.66
CA ILE A 68 15.24 -21.01 18.30
C ILE A 68 14.35 -21.77 17.30
N ILE A 69 14.14 -21.23 16.10
CA ILE A 69 13.28 -21.87 15.09
C ILE A 69 13.86 -23.22 14.63
N LYS A 70 15.17 -23.29 14.43
CA LYS A 70 15.87 -24.54 14.12
C LYS A 70 15.61 -25.62 15.19
N SER A 71 15.62 -25.26 16.47
CA SER A 71 15.31 -26.22 17.56
C SER A 71 13.90 -26.82 17.48
N TRP A 72 12.96 -26.15 16.79
CA TRP A 72 11.59 -26.62 16.61
C TRP A 72 11.42 -27.61 15.46
N SER A 73 12.44 -27.79 14.61
CA SER A 73 12.41 -28.62 13.38
C SER A 73 12.49 -30.14 13.59
N ASN A 74 12.27 -30.63 14.82
CA ASN A 74 12.15 -32.07 15.07
C ASN A 74 11.02 -32.69 14.24
N ASP A 75 11.36 -33.65 13.38
CA ASP A 75 10.43 -34.43 12.55
C ASP A 75 9.58 -33.59 11.56
N ILE A 76 10.03 -32.36 11.24
CA ILE A 76 9.43 -31.48 10.22
C ILE A 76 10.48 -30.56 9.61
N GLY A 77 10.49 -30.42 8.28
CA GLY A 77 11.29 -29.40 7.61
C GLY A 77 10.69 -28.02 7.84
N ILE A 78 11.51 -27.01 8.13
CA ILE A 78 11.04 -25.64 8.32
C ILE A 78 11.82 -24.71 7.41
N ILE A 79 11.13 -23.98 6.53
CA ILE A 79 11.69 -22.88 5.73
C ILE A 79 11.14 -21.56 6.26
N TRP A 80 12.00 -20.57 6.54
CA TRP A 80 11.57 -19.25 7.01
C TRP A 80 12.50 -18.12 6.56
N GLY A 81 11.98 -16.91 6.43
CA GLY A 81 12.78 -15.73 6.13
C GLY A 81 13.22 -14.97 7.38
N ASN A 82 14.49 -14.56 7.42
CA ASN A 82 15.05 -13.67 8.45
C ASN A 82 16.38 -13.04 7.99
N ILE A 83 17.00 -12.24 8.84
CA ILE A 83 18.33 -11.70 8.60
C ILE A 83 19.44 -12.74 8.82
N HIS A 84 20.53 -12.61 8.05
CA HIS A 84 21.78 -13.32 8.25
C HIS A 84 22.98 -12.36 8.32
N GLN A 85 24.06 -12.79 8.99
CA GLN A 85 25.38 -12.14 9.00
C GLN A 85 26.46 -13.20 8.81
N ILE A 86 27.48 -12.86 8.02
CA ILE A 86 28.64 -13.73 7.74
C ILE A 86 29.86 -13.05 8.37
N GLU A 87 30.51 -13.70 9.33
CA GLU A 87 31.56 -13.10 10.15
C GLU A 87 32.73 -12.54 9.33
N ASP A 88 33.20 -13.29 8.33
CA ASP A 88 34.36 -12.94 7.51
C ASP A 88 34.03 -12.11 6.26
N ALA A 89 32.75 -11.78 6.04
CA ALA A 89 32.35 -10.97 4.88
C ALA A 89 32.54 -9.47 5.14
N LYS A 90 32.93 -8.72 4.10
CA LYS A 90 33.06 -7.26 4.14
C LYS A 90 31.77 -6.61 4.61
N SER A 91 31.93 -5.53 5.37
CA SER A 91 30.85 -4.67 5.84
C SER A 91 29.85 -4.27 4.74
N ASN A 92 28.65 -3.88 5.17
CA ASN A 92 27.67 -3.26 4.30
C ASN A 92 28.17 -1.91 3.77
N ARG A 93 27.47 -1.38 2.76
CA ARG A 93 27.80 -0.09 2.10
C ARG A 93 27.82 1.11 3.07
N ASP A 94 27.15 0.99 4.21
CA ASP A 94 27.11 1.98 5.28
C ASP A 94 28.26 1.85 6.31
N GLY A 95 29.20 0.92 6.09
CA GLY A 95 30.35 0.65 6.96
C GLY A 95 30.04 -0.23 8.18
N ARG A 96 28.78 -0.61 8.41
CA ARG A 96 28.40 -1.50 9.53
C ARG A 96 28.58 -2.98 9.15
N LYS A 97 28.50 -3.88 10.14
CA LYS A 97 28.55 -5.34 9.91
C LYS A 97 27.62 -5.73 8.77
N ASN A 98 28.05 -6.67 7.92
CA ASN A 98 27.23 -7.12 6.81
C ASN A 98 25.89 -7.67 7.29
N ARG A 99 24.88 -7.53 6.45
CA ARG A 99 23.54 -8.03 6.70
C ARG A 99 22.98 -8.53 5.39
N PHE A 100 22.30 -9.66 5.43
CA PHE A 100 21.65 -10.25 4.28
C PHE A 100 20.19 -10.54 4.62
N ASN A 101 19.31 -10.34 3.66
CA ASN A 101 17.96 -10.91 3.69
C ASN A 101 18.07 -12.37 3.24
N ALA A 102 17.66 -13.31 4.08
CA ALA A 102 17.93 -14.72 3.89
C ALA A 102 16.70 -15.59 4.14
N ALA A 103 16.63 -16.70 3.41
CA ALA A 103 15.82 -17.85 3.79
C ALA A 103 16.68 -18.86 4.53
N TYR A 104 16.12 -19.47 5.56
CA TYR A 104 16.71 -20.55 6.33
C TYR A 104 15.96 -21.84 6.08
N PHE A 105 16.65 -22.98 6.15
CA PHE A 105 16.06 -24.31 6.07
C PHE A 105 16.69 -25.27 7.10
N ALA A 106 15.88 -25.74 8.04
CA ALA A 106 16.28 -26.73 9.03
C ALA A 106 15.36 -27.97 9.05
N TYR A 107 15.92 -29.11 9.42
CA TYR A 107 15.23 -30.37 9.64
C TYR A 107 15.97 -31.16 10.72
N ASP A 108 15.23 -31.77 11.66
CA ASP A 108 15.79 -32.51 12.80
C ASP A 108 16.87 -31.74 13.58
N GLN A 109 16.62 -30.44 13.77
CA GLN A 109 17.52 -29.48 14.43
C GLN A 109 18.88 -29.32 13.74
N GLN A 110 18.98 -29.73 12.48
CA GLN A 110 20.16 -29.56 11.64
C GLN A 110 19.85 -28.65 10.46
N TRP A 111 20.88 -27.98 9.95
CA TRP A 111 20.78 -27.20 8.72
C TRP A 111 20.68 -28.15 7.52
N VAL A 112 19.75 -27.90 6.60
CA VAL A 112 19.62 -28.70 5.38
C VAL A 112 20.74 -28.33 4.42
N GLU A 113 21.48 -29.33 3.92
CA GLU A 113 22.61 -29.13 3.02
C GLU A 113 22.19 -28.67 1.62
N HIS A 114 23.02 -27.82 1.00
CA HIS A 114 22.96 -27.57 -0.43
C HIS A 114 23.74 -28.64 -1.19
N GLU A 115 23.38 -28.85 -2.46
CA GLU A 115 24.13 -29.74 -3.36
C GLU A 115 25.60 -29.31 -3.53
N ASN A 116 25.90 -28.01 -3.47
CA ASN A 116 27.26 -27.48 -3.58
C ASN A 116 28.02 -27.39 -2.23
N HIS A 117 27.36 -27.68 -1.10
CA HIS A 117 27.91 -27.61 0.26
C HIS A 117 28.49 -26.25 0.69
N LYS A 118 28.05 -25.14 0.08
CA LYS A 118 28.63 -23.80 0.36
C LYS A 118 27.92 -23.02 1.47
N MET A 119 26.59 -23.14 1.58
CA MET A 119 25.78 -22.35 2.51
C MET A 119 24.77 -23.20 3.30
N PRO A 120 25.18 -24.21 4.09
CA PRO A 120 24.25 -25.13 4.77
C PRO A 120 23.11 -24.39 5.48
N GLY A 121 21.88 -24.75 5.14
CA GLY A 121 20.66 -24.22 5.70
C GLY A 121 20.32 -22.77 5.36
N ILE A 122 21.07 -22.10 4.47
CA ILE A 122 20.94 -20.66 4.23
C ILE A 122 20.94 -20.34 2.73
N TYR A 123 19.89 -19.65 2.29
CA TYR A 123 19.84 -19.01 0.99
C TYR A 123 19.80 -17.48 1.17
N LEU A 124 20.62 -16.74 0.44
CA LEU A 124 20.64 -15.27 0.47
C LEU A 124 19.82 -14.71 -0.69
N LYS A 125 19.03 -13.67 -0.46
CA LYS A 125 18.32 -12.93 -1.51
C LYS A 125 19.32 -12.36 -2.52
N HIS A 126 19.10 -12.60 -3.82
CA HIS A 126 20.02 -12.17 -4.88
C HIS A 126 19.57 -10.87 -5.55
N CYS A 127 18.26 -10.69 -5.71
CA CYS A 127 17.64 -9.51 -6.28
C CYS A 127 17.16 -8.59 -5.14
N LEU A 128 17.84 -7.46 -4.93
CA LEU A 128 17.43 -6.46 -3.93
C LEU A 128 16.60 -5.36 -4.61
N PRO A 129 15.32 -5.16 -4.27
CA PRO A 129 14.52 -4.05 -4.78
C PRO A 129 14.92 -2.72 -4.15
N ASP A 130 15.19 -1.71 -4.99
CA ASP A 130 15.52 -0.33 -4.62
C ASP A 130 14.61 0.66 -5.37
N TYR A 131 13.31 0.39 -5.36
CA TYR A 131 12.31 1.21 -6.02
C TYR A 131 11.07 1.35 -5.14
N ARG A 132 10.25 2.37 -5.40
CA ARG A 132 9.01 2.58 -4.64
C ARG A 132 9.32 2.70 -3.14
N PHE A 133 8.65 1.91 -2.30
CA PHE A 133 8.89 1.84 -0.87
C PHE A 133 10.01 0.88 -0.45
N PHE A 134 10.71 0.26 -1.40
CA PHE A 134 11.85 -0.63 -1.15
C PHE A 134 13.17 0.14 -1.17
N ASP A 135 14.06 -0.18 -0.23
CA ASP A 135 15.44 0.34 -0.11
C ASP A 135 16.35 -0.81 0.37
N ASP A 136 16.23 -2.01 -0.20
CA ASP A 136 16.92 -3.19 0.33
C ASP A 136 18.44 -2.98 0.37
N SER A 137 19.04 -2.32 -0.64
CA SER A 137 20.50 -2.11 -0.65
C SER A 137 21.00 -1.09 0.36
N ARG A 138 20.11 -0.32 0.99
CA ARG A 138 20.43 0.49 2.17
C ARG A 138 20.77 -0.40 3.37
N PHE A 139 20.07 -1.53 3.50
CA PHE A 139 20.12 -2.37 4.70
C PHE A 139 20.90 -3.67 4.49
N PHE A 140 20.96 -4.18 3.27
CA PHE A 140 21.47 -5.52 2.95
C PHE A 140 22.50 -5.52 1.82
N LYS A 141 23.36 -6.54 1.84
CA LYS A 141 24.08 -7.04 0.67
C LYS A 141 23.29 -8.17 0.03
N SER A 142 23.44 -8.32 -1.28
CA SER A 142 22.85 -9.43 -2.04
C SER A 142 23.73 -10.66 -2.01
N GLY A 143 23.16 -11.83 -2.34
CA GLY A 143 23.93 -13.02 -2.67
C GLY A 143 24.92 -12.78 -3.82
N CYS A 144 24.58 -11.92 -4.79
CA CYS A 144 25.51 -11.50 -5.85
C CYS A 144 26.72 -10.73 -5.31
N ASP A 145 26.53 -9.80 -4.36
CA ASP A 145 27.62 -9.05 -3.75
C ASP A 145 28.60 -10.00 -3.03
N LEU A 146 28.06 -11.00 -2.33
CA LEU A 146 28.88 -12.02 -1.66
C LEU A 146 29.61 -12.91 -2.66
N SER A 147 28.95 -13.39 -3.73
CA SER A 147 29.59 -14.18 -4.77
C SER A 147 30.79 -13.44 -5.39
N ILE A 148 30.63 -12.14 -5.71
CA ILE A 148 31.72 -11.31 -6.23
C ILE A 148 32.86 -11.20 -5.23
N GLU A 149 32.55 -10.99 -3.94
CA GLU A 149 33.54 -10.88 -2.88
C GLU A 149 34.36 -12.15 -2.70
N LEU A 150 33.71 -13.32 -2.78
CA LEU A 150 34.34 -14.64 -2.68
C LEU A 150 35.04 -15.09 -3.98
N GLY A 151 34.95 -14.30 -5.06
CA GLY A 151 35.52 -14.65 -6.36
C GLY A 151 34.76 -15.75 -7.10
N TYR A 152 33.48 -15.95 -6.77
CA TYR A 152 32.60 -16.94 -7.39
C TYR A 152 31.78 -16.34 -8.55
N PRO A 153 31.35 -17.17 -9.53
CA PRO A 153 30.29 -16.79 -10.44
C PRO A 153 29.04 -16.32 -9.68
N LYS A 154 28.31 -15.33 -10.20
CA LYS A 154 27.18 -14.70 -9.47
C LYS A 154 26.10 -15.68 -9.01
N GLY A 155 25.84 -16.73 -9.79
CA GLY A 155 24.85 -17.77 -9.48
C GLY A 155 25.40 -18.98 -8.73
N GLU A 156 26.67 -18.98 -8.35
CA GLU A 156 27.30 -20.11 -7.68
C GLU A 156 26.66 -20.42 -6.30
N LEU A 157 26.16 -19.38 -5.62
CA LEU A 157 25.47 -19.52 -4.33
C LEU A 157 23.98 -19.88 -4.48
N ILE A 158 23.47 -19.99 -5.70
CA ILE A 158 22.13 -20.49 -6.00
C ILE A 158 22.27 -21.99 -6.27
N SER A 159 21.96 -22.81 -5.27
CA SER A 159 22.06 -24.27 -5.33
C SER A 159 20.88 -24.89 -4.60
N PRO A 160 20.35 -26.05 -5.02
CA PRO A 160 19.20 -26.65 -4.35
C PRO A 160 19.57 -27.17 -2.97
N PHE A 161 18.61 -27.07 -2.05
CA PHE A 161 18.63 -27.83 -0.81
C PHE A 161 18.28 -29.29 -1.09
N ILE A 162 19.00 -30.21 -0.45
CA ILE A 162 18.75 -31.64 -0.53
C ILE A 162 17.96 -32.08 0.70
N PHE A 163 16.63 -32.00 0.61
CA PHE A 163 15.74 -32.41 1.69
C PHE A 163 15.53 -33.93 1.65
N LYS A 164 16.02 -34.63 2.69
CA LYS A 164 15.89 -36.08 2.83
C LYS A 164 14.96 -36.40 3.98
N ARG A 165 13.91 -37.17 3.70
CA ARG A 165 13.03 -37.75 4.73
C ARG A 165 12.80 -39.22 4.40
N GLU A 166 13.04 -40.09 5.39
CA GLU A 166 13.05 -41.55 5.21
C GLU A 166 13.96 -41.96 4.03
N ASN A 167 13.43 -42.70 3.05
CA ASN A 167 14.15 -43.15 1.84
C ASN A 167 13.93 -42.25 0.62
N LYS A 168 13.39 -41.04 0.80
CA LYS A 168 13.11 -40.09 -0.29
C LYS A 168 13.98 -38.85 -0.16
N SER A 169 14.47 -38.38 -1.31
CA SER A 169 15.22 -37.14 -1.43
C SER A 169 14.45 -36.20 -2.36
N CYS A 170 14.40 -34.92 -2.03
CA CYS A 170 13.78 -33.86 -2.83
C CYS A 170 14.78 -32.71 -2.96
N LYS A 171 15.04 -32.26 -4.19
CA LYS A 171 15.79 -31.05 -4.50
C LYS A 171 14.84 -29.86 -4.45
N ILE A 172 15.05 -28.96 -3.50
CA ILE A 172 14.20 -27.79 -3.30
C ILE A 172 15.00 -26.54 -3.65
N GLY A 173 14.55 -25.79 -4.66
CA GLY A 173 15.01 -24.43 -4.91
C GLY A 173 14.29 -23.47 -3.96
N VAL A 174 15.02 -22.53 -3.35
CA VAL A 174 14.44 -21.53 -2.45
C VAL A 174 14.81 -20.14 -2.98
N GLU A 175 13.82 -19.27 -3.05
CA GLU A 175 13.95 -17.89 -3.50
C GLU A 175 13.35 -16.96 -2.46
N VAL A 176 13.84 -15.71 -2.43
CA VAL A 176 13.30 -14.66 -1.56
C VAL A 176 12.68 -13.56 -2.42
N CYS A 177 11.36 -13.53 -2.47
CA CYS A 177 10.53 -12.45 -2.98
C CYS A 177 10.93 -11.94 -4.37
N GLU A 178 11.66 -10.82 -4.44
CA GLU A 178 12.12 -10.17 -5.67
C GLU A 178 12.93 -11.09 -6.60
N ASP A 179 13.52 -12.15 -6.07
CA ASP A 179 14.19 -13.20 -6.86
C ASP A 179 13.26 -13.80 -7.94
N LEU A 180 11.94 -13.87 -7.69
CA LEU A 180 10.96 -14.29 -8.70
C LEU A 180 10.80 -13.26 -9.83
N TRP A 181 11.06 -11.98 -9.57
CA TRP A 181 10.86 -10.82 -10.47
C TRP A 181 12.13 -10.38 -11.19
N SER A 182 13.13 -11.27 -11.24
CA SER A 182 14.49 -11.15 -11.77
C SER A 182 14.71 -10.59 -13.18
N LYS A 183 13.67 -10.25 -13.95
CA LYS A 183 13.78 -9.85 -15.37
C LYS A 183 14.75 -8.70 -15.60
N ASP A 184 14.74 -7.71 -14.70
CA ASP A 184 15.56 -6.51 -14.79
C ASP A 184 16.87 -6.62 -13.98
N TYR A 185 17.18 -7.82 -13.47
CA TYR A 185 18.38 -8.13 -12.69
C TYR A 185 19.43 -8.87 -13.51
N LEU A 186 20.66 -8.91 -12.99
CA LEU A 186 21.79 -9.61 -13.62
C LEU A 186 21.71 -11.13 -13.50
N ILE A 187 20.73 -11.64 -12.76
CA ILE A 187 20.59 -13.04 -12.41
C ILE A 187 19.11 -13.40 -12.31
N ASP A 188 18.78 -14.62 -12.71
CA ASP A 188 17.44 -15.19 -12.60
C ASP A 188 17.50 -16.51 -11.79
N PRO A 189 17.22 -16.46 -10.48
CA PRO A 189 17.25 -17.64 -9.63
C PRO A 189 16.31 -18.76 -10.10
N THR A 190 15.12 -18.41 -10.60
CA THR A 190 14.13 -19.39 -11.09
C THR A 190 14.69 -20.18 -12.26
N VAL A 191 15.29 -19.49 -13.23
CA VAL A 191 15.90 -20.12 -14.40
C VAL A 191 17.11 -20.98 -14.00
N ILE A 192 17.94 -20.51 -13.07
CA ILE A 192 19.09 -21.28 -12.57
C ILE A 192 18.62 -22.57 -11.90
N TYR A 193 17.61 -22.51 -11.03
CA TYR A 193 17.07 -23.70 -10.37
C TYR A 193 16.45 -24.69 -11.35
N ALA A 194 15.69 -24.22 -12.34
CA ALA A 194 15.13 -25.07 -13.38
C ALA A 194 16.23 -25.84 -14.14
N HIS A 195 17.35 -25.18 -14.47
CA HIS A 195 18.49 -25.84 -15.11
C HIS A 195 19.28 -26.78 -14.20
N GLN A 196 19.21 -26.60 -12.88
CA GLN A 196 19.79 -27.52 -11.89
C GLN A 196 18.90 -28.75 -11.63
N GLY A 197 17.71 -28.81 -12.23
CA GLY A 197 16.79 -29.94 -12.11
C GLY A 197 16.22 -30.09 -10.71
N VAL A 198 15.77 -29.00 -10.10
CA VAL A 198 15.03 -29.06 -8.82
C VAL A 198 13.66 -29.70 -9.01
N ASP A 199 13.10 -30.28 -7.94
CA ASP A 199 11.76 -30.88 -7.99
C ASP A 199 10.65 -29.83 -7.78
N VAL A 200 10.96 -28.75 -7.07
CA VAL A 200 10.05 -27.65 -6.74
C VAL A 200 10.85 -26.40 -6.41
N ILE A 201 10.29 -25.23 -6.73
CA ILE A 201 10.81 -23.93 -6.30
C ILE A 201 9.87 -23.35 -5.25
N ILE A 202 10.42 -22.84 -4.15
CA ILE A 202 9.69 -22.19 -3.07
C ILE A 202 10.13 -20.74 -3.01
N ASN A 203 9.20 -19.82 -3.28
CA ASN A 203 9.42 -18.40 -3.14
C ASN A 203 8.76 -17.89 -1.85
N ILE A 204 9.56 -17.46 -0.88
CA ILE A 204 9.07 -16.82 0.34
C ILE A 204 9.04 -15.30 0.14
N SER A 205 7.92 -14.66 0.49
CA SER A 205 7.64 -13.29 0.07
C SER A 205 7.10 -12.41 1.19
N SER A 206 7.54 -11.15 1.20
CA SER A 206 6.86 -10.05 1.86
C SER A 206 6.50 -9.04 0.77
N SER A 207 5.56 -9.43 -0.09
CA SER A 207 5.13 -8.64 -1.25
C SER A 207 3.90 -7.81 -0.90
N PRO A 208 4.00 -6.47 -0.80
CA PRO A 208 2.86 -5.65 -0.47
C PRO A 208 1.80 -5.68 -1.58
N TRP A 209 0.55 -5.69 -1.14
CA TRP A 209 -0.61 -5.66 -2.01
C TRP A 209 -0.83 -4.25 -2.57
N THR A 210 -1.16 -4.23 -3.86
CA THR A 210 -1.78 -3.09 -4.53
C THR A 210 -2.93 -3.63 -5.36
N LEU A 211 -3.85 -2.78 -5.78
CA LEU A 211 -4.98 -3.16 -6.62
C LEU A 211 -4.47 -3.93 -7.85
N ASN A 212 -5.03 -5.13 -8.06
CA ASN A 212 -4.68 -6.05 -9.14
C ASN A 212 -3.23 -6.61 -9.09
N LYS A 213 -2.58 -6.66 -7.92
CA LYS A 213 -1.22 -7.21 -7.77
C LYS A 213 -1.15 -8.69 -8.12
N GLU A 214 -2.21 -9.46 -7.86
CA GLU A 214 -2.33 -10.87 -8.22
C GLU A 214 -2.17 -11.12 -9.72
N LEU A 215 -2.70 -10.23 -10.58
CA LEU A 215 -2.53 -10.33 -12.03
C LEU A 215 -1.06 -10.17 -12.44
N SER A 216 -0.29 -9.34 -11.71
CA SER A 216 1.15 -9.22 -11.93
C SER A 216 1.90 -10.48 -11.51
N ARG A 217 1.50 -11.16 -10.43
CA ARG A 217 2.11 -12.43 -10.00
C ARG A 217 1.89 -13.51 -11.08
N ILE A 218 0.65 -13.67 -11.52
CA ILE A 218 0.28 -14.61 -12.60
C ILE A 218 1.05 -14.31 -13.89
N LYS A 219 1.15 -13.02 -14.27
CA LYS A 219 1.92 -12.61 -15.44
C LYS A 219 3.38 -13.06 -15.33
N ARG A 220 4.03 -12.84 -14.19
CA ARG A 220 5.44 -13.22 -14.00
C ARG A 220 5.65 -14.74 -14.06
N ILE A 221 4.76 -15.51 -13.45
CA ILE A 221 4.81 -16.98 -13.54
C ILE A 221 4.68 -17.46 -14.98
N ARG A 222 3.77 -16.86 -15.76
CA ARG A 222 3.61 -17.18 -17.19
C ARG A 222 4.84 -16.81 -18.03
N GLU A 223 5.50 -15.69 -17.72
CA GLU A 223 6.76 -15.32 -18.38
C GLU A 223 7.85 -16.37 -18.11
N HIS A 224 7.94 -16.88 -16.89
CA HIS A 224 8.86 -17.98 -16.55
C HIS A 224 8.51 -19.29 -17.24
N GLN A 225 7.22 -19.66 -17.25
CA GLN A 225 6.76 -20.83 -17.98
C GLN A 225 7.10 -20.76 -19.47
N GLN A 226 6.92 -19.58 -20.11
CA GLN A 226 7.27 -19.37 -21.51
C GLN A 226 8.78 -19.49 -21.75
N ALA A 227 9.61 -19.03 -20.81
CA ALA A 227 11.05 -19.08 -20.94
C ALA A 227 11.64 -20.49 -20.69
N LEU A 228 10.99 -21.29 -19.83
CA LEU A 228 11.50 -22.59 -19.38
C LEU A 228 10.86 -23.79 -20.07
N GLU A 229 9.66 -23.61 -20.66
CA GLU A 229 8.91 -24.67 -21.34
C GLU A 229 8.78 -25.95 -20.47
N ASP A 230 9.31 -27.07 -20.94
CA ASP A 230 9.27 -28.38 -20.27
C ASP A 230 10.16 -28.48 -19.03
N LYS A 231 11.04 -27.48 -18.80
CA LYS A 231 11.88 -27.38 -17.60
C LYS A 231 11.22 -26.63 -16.46
N MET A 232 10.05 -26.03 -16.70
CA MET A 232 9.29 -25.38 -15.64
C MET A 232 8.88 -26.41 -14.59
N VAL A 233 9.02 -26.03 -13.32
CA VAL A 233 8.63 -26.86 -12.18
C VAL A 233 7.56 -26.14 -11.38
N LYS A 234 6.88 -26.85 -10.48
CA LYS A 234 5.92 -26.23 -9.57
C LYS A 234 6.59 -25.12 -8.76
N ILE A 235 5.88 -24.01 -8.59
CA ILE A 235 6.31 -22.89 -7.74
C ILE A 235 5.34 -22.75 -6.57
N ILE A 236 5.85 -22.84 -5.35
CA ILE A 236 5.12 -22.55 -4.12
C ILE A 236 5.45 -21.13 -3.68
N TYR A 237 4.49 -20.22 -3.81
CA TYR A 237 4.60 -18.82 -3.41
C TYR A 237 3.95 -18.61 -2.05
N VAL A 238 4.73 -18.25 -1.03
CA VAL A 238 4.25 -18.02 0.34
C VAL A 238 4.48 -16.57 0.72
N ASN A 239 3.39 -15.81 0.92
CA ASN A 239 3.46 -14.39 1.22
C ASN A 239 3.00 -14.10 2.65
N ALA A 240 3.58 -13.06 3.25
CA ALA A 240 3.04 -12.48 4.48
C ALA A 240 1.62 -11.94 4.25
N CYS A 241 0.85 -11.83 5.32
CA CYS A 241 -0.43 -11.13 5.31
C CYS A 241 -0.49 -10.03 6.39
N GLY A 242 -1.57 -9.27 6.43
CA GLY A 242 -1.79 -8.20 7.41
C GLY A 242 -1.25 -6.84 6.95
N MET A 243 -0.58 -6.12 7.84
CA MET A 243 -0.15 -4.74 7.61
C MET A 243 1.23 -4.47 8.19
N GLN A 244 2.04 -3.71 7.44
CA GLN A 244 3.26 -3.06 7.93
C GLN A 244 3.31 -1.62 7.38
N ASN A 245 4.29 -0.80 7.76
CA ASN A 245 4.34 0.60 7.32
C ASN A 245 5.77 1.16 7.18
N THR A 246 5.90 2.22 6.39
CA THR A 246 7.15 3.01 6.23
C THR A 246 7.06 4.39 6.89
N GLY A 247 6.21 4.52 7.92
CA GLY A 247 5.87 5.80 8.55
C GLY A 247 4.88 6.64 7.74
N LYS A 248 5.10 6.87 6.44
CA LYS A 248 4.17 7.64 5.57
C LYS A 248 3.16 6.78 4.82
N ASN A 249 3.48 5.51 4.59
CA ASN A 249 2.59 4.58 3.89
C ASN A 249 2.24 3.42 4.81
N VAL A 250 0.95 3.17 4.96
CA VAL A 250 0.39 1.94 5.53
C VAL A 250 0.21 0.95 4.37
N LEU A 251 0.94 -0.15 4.44
CA LEU A 251 1.06 -1.14 3.37
C LEU A 251 0.42 -2.45 3.84
N LEU A 252 -0.46 -2.98 3.01
CA LEU A 252 -1.09 -4.27 3.25
C LEU A 252 -0.31 -5.37 2.58
N PHE A 253 -0.40 -6.56 3.16
CA PHE A 253 0.06 -7.80 2.57
C PHE A 253 -1.17 -8.70 2.50
N ASP A 254 -1.54 -9.11 1.29
CA ASP A 254 -2.77 -9.88 1.07
C ASP A 254 -2.63 -11.35 1.47
N GLY A 255 -1.40 -11.81 1.70
CA GLY A 255 -1.14 -13.23 1.63
C GLY A 255 -1.36 -13.66 0.19
N ASP A 256 -2.53 -14.25 -0.10
CA ASP A 256 -2.87 -14.79 -1.42
C ASP A 256 -1.77 -15.76 -1.88
N SER A 257 -1.28 -16.53 -0.91
CA SER A 257 -0.22 -17.51 -1.12
C SER A 257 -0.75 -18.60 -2.06
N THR A 258 0.07 -18.99 -3.03
CA THR A 258 -0.40 -19.72 -4.21
C THR A 258 0.60 -20.78 -4.64
N VAL A 259 0.13 -21.95 -5.07
CA VAL A 259 0.95 -22.94 -5.78
C VAL A 259 0.60 -22.91 -7.25
N TYR A 260 1.62 -22.78 -8.08
CA TYR A 260 1.50 -22.82 -9.53
C TYR A 260 2.02 -24.17 -10.05
N ASP A 261 1.29 -24.75 -11.01
CA ASP A 261 1.70 -25.96 -11.71
C ASP A 261 2.81 -25.68 -12.75
N GLU A 262 3.32 -26.74 -13.38
CA GLU A 262 4.36 -26.67 -14.43
C GLU A 262 3.90 -25.90 -15.69
N ALA A 263 2.58 -25.75 -15.89
CA ALA A 263 2.00 -24.96 -16.97
C ALA A 263 1.75 -23.49 -16.56
N GLY A 264 2.13 -23.10 -15.34
CA GLY A 264 1.93 -21.76 -14.80
C GLY A 264 0.47 -21.44 -14.45
N ASN A 265 -0.38 -22.46 -14.31
CA ASN A 265 -1.74 -22.30 -13.81
C ASN A 265 -1.76 -22.39 -12.29
N ILE A 266 -2.78 -21.77 -11.69
CA ILE A 266 -3.02 -21.87 -10.26
C ILE A 266 -3.55 -23.27 -9.93
N GLN A 267 -2.88 -23.95 -9.00
CA GLN A 267 -3.25 -25.28 -8.52
C GLN A 267 -3.85 -25.23 -7.10
N ILE A 268 -3.26 -24.41 -6.22
CA ILE A 268 -3.67 -24.27 -4.81
C ILE A 268 -3.64 -22.79 -4.44
N GLU A 269 -4.69 -22.32 -3.78
CA GLU A 269 -4.79 -20.94 -3.28
C GLU A 269 -5.10 -20.92 -1.79
N ALA A 270 -4.37 -20.11 -1.05
CA ALA A 270 -4.76 -19.64 0.27
C ALA A 270 -5.77 -18.48 0.15
N ASN A 271 -6.37 -18.08 1.27
CA ASN A 271 -7.28 -16.95 1.32
C ASN A 271 -6.60 -15.64 0.87
N ASP A 272 -7.39 -14.80 0.20
CA ASP A 272 -7.02 -13.45 -0.24
C ASP A 272 -7.57 -12.35 0.70
N ALA A 273 -7.95 -12.74 1.91
CA ALA A 273 -8.67 -11.90 2.87
C ALA A 273 -7.74 -11.06 3.74
N PHE A 274 -6.43 -11.01 3.43
CA PHE A 274 -5.40 -10.37 4.26
C PHE A 274 -5.28 -11.01 5.66
N GLU A 275 -5.69 -12.28 5.80
CA GLU A 275 -5.79 -12.99 7.07
C GLU A 275 -4.83 -14.19 7.13
N GLN A 276 -4.37 -14.49 8.34
CA GLN A 276 -3.44 -15.58 8.59
C GLN A 276 -4.11 -16.94 8.36
N GLU A 277 -3.40 -17.84 7.69
CA GLU A 277 -3.88 -19.18 7.38
C GLU A 277 -2.74 -20.20 7.33
N LEU A 278 -3.03 -21.42 7.81
CA LEU A 278 -2.18 -22.59 7.61
C LEU A 278 -2.91 -23.56 6.68
N LEU A 279 -2.40 -23.71 5.46
CA LEU A 279 -2.96 -24.62 4.47
C LEU A 279 -2.05 -25.83 4.29
N VAL A 280 -2.55 -27.04 4.61
CA VAL A 280 -1.78 -28.28 4.50
C VAL A 280 -2.28 -29.14 3.33
N PHE A 281 -1.40 -29.43 2.38
CA PHE A 281 -1.74 -30.10 1.13
C PHE A 281 -0.62 -31.05 0.66
N THR A 282 -0.88 -31.81 -0.39
CA THR A 282 0.12 -32.52 -1.20
C THR A 282 0.21 -31.90 -2.58
N LEU A 283 1.36 -32.03 -3.26
CA LEU A 283 1.56 -31.47 -4.62
C LEU A 283 0.62 -32.07 -5.70
N LYS A 284 -0.23 -33.03 -5.34
CA LYS A 284 -1.26 -33.61 -6.22
C LYS A 284 -2.65 -32.98 -6.01
N ASP A 285 -2.83 -32.25 -4.92
CA ASP A 285 -4.12 -31.68 -4.54
C ASP A 285 -4.46 -30.46 -5.42
N HIS A 286 -5.74 -30.10 -5.47
CA HIS A 286 -6.22 -28.86 -6.08
C HIS A 286 -7.14 -28.19 -5.07
N ILE A 287 -6.89 -26.92 -4.75
CA ILE A 287 -7.62 -26.19 -3.71
C ILE A 287 -7.87 -24.77 -4.23
N GLU A 288 -9.14 -24.41 -4.38
CA GLU A 288 -9.56 -23.07 -4.76
C GLU A 288 -10.00 -22.29 -3.52
N ALA A 289 -9.52 -21.05 -3.38
CA ALA A 289 -9.93 -20.17 -2.30
C ALA A 289 -11.16 -19.34 -2.70
N LYS A 290 -12.04 -19.09 -1.73
CA LYS A 290 -13.13 -18.12 -1.93
C LYS A 290 -12.55 -16.70 -1.98
N LYS A 291 -12.55 -16.10 -3.17
CA LYS A 291 -12.09 -14.72 -3.38
C LYS A 291 -13.02 -13.69 -2.75
N GLN A 292 -12.47 -12.55 -2.35
CA GLN A 292 -13.25 -11.42 -1.85
C GLN A 292 -14.11 -10.80 -2.97
N GLU A 293 -15.36 -10.46 -2.66
CA GLU A 293 -16.25 -9.75 -3.60
C GLU A 293 -15.68 -8.38 -4.01
N ASN A 294 -15.10 -7.65 -3.06
CA ASN A 294 -14.37 -6.41 -3.31
C ASN A 294 -13.09 -6.37 -2.47
N LYS A 295 -11.96 -6.78 -3.07
CA LYS A 295 -10.65 -6.85 -2.42
C LYS A 295 -10.14 -5.49 -1.96
N LEU A 296 -10.51 -4.39 -2.63
CA LEU A 296 -10.18 -3.02 -2.19
C LEU A 296 -10.90 -2.65 -0.89
N LEU A 297 -12.21 -2.87 -0.81
CA LEU A 297 -12.97 -2.63 0.42
C LEU A 297 -12.41 -3.46 1.57
N LYS A 298 -12.20 -4.77 1.36
CA LYS A 298 -11.59 -5.64 2.37
C LYS A 298 -10.21 -5.13 2.81
N GLY A 299 -9.37 -4.73 1.85
CA GLY A 299 -8.06 -4.16 2.13
C GLY A 299 -8.15 -2.92 3.03
N LEU A 300 -8.96 -1.91 2.67
CA LEU A 300 -9.13 -0.70 3.48
C LEU A 300 -9.60 -1.03 4.91
N LEU A 301 -10.57 -1.93 5.06
CA LEU A 301 -11.05 -2.35 6.38
C LEU A 301 -9.95 -3.04 7.20
N THR A 302 -9.16 -3.92 6.57
CA THR A 302 -8.03 -4.57 7.23
C THR A 302 -6.97 -3.55 7.63
N ALA A 303 -6.61 -2.60 6.75
CA ALA A 303 -5.62 -1.56 7.06
C ALA A 303 -6.04 -0.69 8.25
N ILE A 304 -7.31 -0.28 8.30
CA ILE A 304 -7.85 0.48 9.44
C ILE A 304 -7.73 -0.33 10.74
N LYS A 305 -8.20 -1.58 10.71
CA LYS A 305 -8.20 -2.46 11.88
C LYS A 305 -6.79 -2.76 12.38
N GLU A 306 -5.86 -3.07 11.46
CA GLU A 306 -4.48 -3.38 11.83
C GLU A 306 -3.71 -2.12 12.27
N PHE A 307 -3.93 -0.96 11.65
CA PHE A 307 -3.30 0.29 12.09
C PHE A 307 -3.75 0.66 13.50
N ASP A 308 -5.06 0.61 13.74
CA ASP A 308 -5.64 0.85 15.07
C ASP A 308 -5.06 -0.11 16.12
N LYS A 309 -5.00 -1.41 15.81
CA LYS A 309 -4.47 -2.44 16.73
C LYS A 309 -2.97 -2.30 16.99
N GLN A 310 -2.16 -2.16 15.93
CA GLN A 310 -0.70 -2.21 16.02
C GLN A 310 -0.09 -0.88 16.47
N ILE A 311 -0.67 0.26 16.07
CA ILE A 311 -0.09 1.59 16.28
C ILE A 311 -0.79 2.35 17.41
N LEU A 312 -2.10 2.15 17.57
CA LEU A 312 -2.92 2.91 18.53
C LEU A 312 -3.43 2.08 19.72
N GLY A 313 -3.05 0.80 19.81
CA GLY A 313 -3.44 -0.09 20.91
C GLY A 313 -4.85 -0.68 20.83
N GLY A 314 -5.60 -0.42 19.74
CA GLY A 314 -6.82 -1.17 19.42
C GLY A 314 -8.09 -0.77 20.16
N GLN A 315 -8.09 0.36 20.88
CA GLN A 315 -9.19 0.74 21.79
C GLN A 315 -9.63 2.21 21.67
N LEU A 316 -8.86 3.06 21.00
CA LEU A 316 -9.14 4.49 20.95
C LEU A 316 -10.41 4.80 20.15
N PRO A 317 -11.20 5.83 20.55
CA PRO A 317 -12.26 6.36 19.72
C PRO A 317 -11.68 7.16 18.55
N TRP A 318 -12.32 7.04 17.39
CA TRP A 318 -12.00 7.75 16.16
C TRP A 318 -12.98 8.91 15.96
N ILE A 319 -12.43 10.11 15.95
CA ILE A 319 -13.16 11.36 15.77
C ILE A 319 -13.14 11.72 14.28
N ILE A 320 -14.31 12.00 13.72
CA ILE A 320 -14.45 12.34 12.30
C ILE A 320 -15.32 13.58 12.10
N GLY A 321 -14.83 14.52 11.29
CA GLY A 321 -15.63 15.62 10.78
C GLY A 321 -16.59 15.11 9.71
N MET A 322 -17.89 15.18 9.95
CA MET A 322 -18.93 14.73 9.02
C MET A 322 -19.51 15.94 8.27
N SER A 323 -18.95 16.25 7.10
CA SER A 323 -19.36 17.39 6.27
C SER A 323 -20.63 17.15 5.46
N GLY A 324 -21.08 15.88 5.34
CA GLY A 324 -22.14 15.50 4.40
C GLY A 324 -21.65 15.30 2.97
N GLY A 325 -20.35 15.50 2.71
CA GLY A 325 -19.70 15.14 1.45
C GLY A 325 -19.38 13.65 1.34
N ILE A 326 -19.01 13.22 0.14
CA ILE A 326 -18.76 11.79 -0.13
C ILE A 326 -17.57 11.22 0.65
N ASP A 327 -16.46 11.97 0.78
CA ASP A 327 -15.23 11.45 1.40
C ASP A 327 -15.43 11.19 2.90
N SER A 328 -16.04 12.14 3.62
CA SER A 328 -16.36 11.99 5.04
C SER A 328 -17.43 10.90 5.27
N SER A 329 -18.39 10.77 4.36
CA SER A 329 -19.41 9.72 4.42
C SER A 329 -18.80 8.33 4.28
N LEU A 330 -17.96 8.12 3.25
CA LEU A 330 -17.28 6.86 3.03
C LEU A 330 -16.34 6.52 4.19
N ASN A 331 -15.56 7.48 4.68
CA ASN A 331 -14.69 7.25 5.84
C ASN A 331 -15.46 6.86 7.09
N THR A 332 -16.61 7.48 7.34
CA THR A 332 -17.46 7.10 8.48
C THR A 332 -17.92 5.65 8.35
N VAL A 333 -18.37 5.22 7.17
CA VAL A 333 -18.74 3.82 6.91
C VAL A 333 -17.54 2.89 7.11
N LEU A 334 -16.38 3.21 6.53
CA LEU A 334 -15.16 2.39 6.64
C LEU A 334 -14.73 2.21 8.10
N LEU A 335 -14.70 3.29 8.88
CA LEU A 335 -14.38 3.24 10.30
C LEU A 335 -15.37 2.38 11.08
N VAL A 336 -16.67 2.55 10.88
CA VAL A 336 -17.70 1.76 11.58
C VAL A 336 -17.62 0.29 11.22
N LYS A 337 -17.39 -0.04 9.95
CA LYS A 337 -17.28 -1.43 9.49
C LYS A 337 -15.99 -2.10 9.95
N ALA A 338 -14.89 -1.35 10.07
CA ALA A 338 -13.61 -1.89 10.55
C ALA A 338 -13.55 -1.99 12.09
N LEU A 339 -14.08 -0.99 12.80
CA LEU A 339 -13.83 -0.78 14.22
C LEU A 339 -15.06 -0.96 15.11
N GLY A 340 -16.27 -0.89 14.54
CA GLY A 340 -17.53 -0.89 15.26
C GLY A 340 -18.02 0.51 15.65
N LYS A 341 -19.34 0.69 15.65
CA LYS A 341 -20.01 1.99 15.84
C LYS A 341 -19.65 2.73 17.14
N HIS A 342 -19.39 1.99 18.23
CA HIS A 342 -19.06 2.58 19.53
C HIS A 342 -17.69 3.26 19.57
N ARG A 343 -16.84 3.00 18.57
CA ARG A 343 -15.51 3.60 18.45
C ARG A 343 -15.46 4.75 17.45
N VAL A 344 -16.60 5.20 16.93
CA VAL A 344 -16.66 6.30 15.94
C VAL A 344 -17.56 7.40 16.49
N ILE A 345 -17.04 8.62 16.54
CA ILE A 345 -17.77 9.81 16.99
C ILE A 345 -17.73 10.86 15.89
N GLY A 346 -18.92 11.20 15.37
CA GLY A 346 -19.09 12.16 14.30
C GLY A 346 -19.35 13.57 14.83
N TYR A 347 -18.73 14.56 14.22
CA TYR A 347 -18.97 15.98 14.48
C TYR A 347 -19.29 16.72 13.19
N ASN A 348 -20.48 17.33 13.11
CA ASN A 348 -20.79 18.32 12.09
C ASN A 348 -20.57 19.72 12.66
N MET A 349 -19.71 20.49 12.00
CA MET A 349 -19.24 21.80 12.45
C MET A 349 -19.64 22.86 11.43
N ALA A 350 -20.94 23.15 11.36
CA ALA A 350 -21.53 24.00 10.35
C ALA A 350 -21.09 25.48 10.49
N SER A 351 -20.95 26.16 9.36
CA SER A 351 -20.97 27.62 9.25
C SER A 351 -22.21 28.04 8.46
N ARG A 352 -22.43 29.35 8.34
CA ARG A 352 -23.54 29.96 7.58
C ARG A 352 -23.61 29.56 6.10
N TYR A 353 -22.57 28.92 5.57
CA TYR A 353 -22.46 28.48 4.18
C TYR A 353 -22.90 27.03 3.96
N ASN A 354 -23.06 26.24 5.03
CA ASN A 354 -23.51 24.87 4.92
C ASN A 354 -25.00 24.81 4.57
N SER A 355 -25.35 23.91 3.64
CA SER A 355 -26.75 23.72 3.24
C SER A 355 -27.48 22.75 4.19
N ASP A 356 -28.79 22.96 4.37
CA ASP A 356 -29.63 22.00 5.11
C ASP A 356 -29.51 20.58 4.54
N LYS A 357 -29.26 20.47 3.23
CA LYS A 357 -29.08 19.19 2.54
C LYS A 357 -27.82 18.46 3.00
N THR A 358 -26.66 19.12 3.09
CA THR A 358 -25.41 18.48 3.55
C THR A 358 -25.48 18.11 5.02
N ILE A 359 -26.08 18.96 5.86
CA ILE A 359 -26.31 18.67 7.28
C ILE A 359 -27.19 17.43 7.45
N ASN A 360 -28.32 17.36 6.73
CA ASN A 360 -29.24 16.22 6.81
C ASN A 360 -28.61 14.90 6.33
N ILE A 361 -27.76 14.94 5.30
CA ILE A 361 -27.03 13.75 4.83
C ILE A 361 -26.11 13.21 5.93
N ALA A 362 -25.31 14.09 6.56
CA ALA A 362 -24.40 13.70 7.64
C ALA A 362 -25.16 13.07 8.83
N LYS A 363 -26.26 13.70 9.23
CA LYS A 363 -27.13 13.21 10.31
C LYS A 363 -27.76 11.86 9.98
N THR A 364 -28.35 11.72 8.79
CA THR A 364 -28.98 10.47 8.34
C THR A 364 -27.99 9.32 8.32
N LEU A 365 -26.76 9.57 7.86
CA LEU A 365 -25.69 8.58 7.88
C LEU A 365 -25.33 8.16 9.32
N ALA A 366 -25.19 9.12 10.22
CA ALA A 366 -24.89 8.84 11.62
C ALA A 366 -25.98 7.99 12.30
N GLU A 367 -27.25 8.29 12.02
CA GLU A 367 -28.41 7.54 12.50
C GLU A 367 -28.42 6.10 11.96
N LYS A 368 -28.21 5.92 10.64
CA LYS A 368 -28.11 4.58 10.01
C LYS A 368 -27.00 3.73 10.60
N LEU A 369 -25.83 4.32 10.84
CA LEU A 369 -24.67 3.61 11.42
C LEU A 369 -24.78 3.46 12.95
N GLY A 370 -25.68 4.20 13.60
CA GLY A 370 -25.87 4.19 15.05
C GLY A 370 -24.66 4.68 15.83
N ILE A 371 -23.95 5.69 15.31
CA ILE A 371 -22.78 6.29 15.97
C ILE A 371 -23.16 7.47 16.87
N GLU A 372 -22.27 7.82 17.80
CA GLU A 372 -22.40 9.09 18.53
C GLU A 372 -22.18 10.24 17.55
N TYR A 373 -23.08 11.22 17.55
CA TYR A 373 -23.06 12.33 16.60
C TYR A 373 -23.43 13.64 17.27
N HIS A 374 -22.66 14.68 16.98
CA HIS A 374 -22.86 16.03 17.51
C HIS A 374 -22.90 17.05 16.39
N GLU A 375 -23.84 17.98 16.51
CA GLU A 375 -23.96 19.15 15.64
C GLU A 375 -23.58 20.40 16.41
N GLY A 376 -22.76 21.26 15.81
CA GLY A 376 -22.36 22.53 16.40
C GLY A 376 -21.94 23.53 15.33
N SER A 377 -21.80 24.80 15.72
CA SER A 377 -21.41 25.87 14.80
C SER A 377 -20.04 26.45 15.13
N ILE A 378 -19.27 26.81 14.09
CA ILE A 378 -17.98 27.49 14.23
C ILE A 378 -18.08 29.03 14.17
N GLU A 379 -19.28 29.59 14.06
CA GLU A 379 -19.48 31.03 13.83
C GLU A 379 -18.85 31.87 14.95
N LEU A 380 -19.10 31.54 16.22
CA LEU A 380 -18.53 32.27 17.36
C LEU A 380 -17.00 32.25 17.37
N LEU A 381 -16.39 31.13 16.98
CA LEU A 381 -14.93 31.02 16.88
C LEU A 381 -14.39 31.85 15.71
N THR A 382 -15.12 31.85 14.59
CA THR A 382 -14.79 32.63 13.40
C THR A 382 -14.86 34.13 13.70
N GLU A 383 -15.94 34.59 14.33
CA GLU A 383 -16.14 35.98 14.76
C GLU A 383 -15.05 36.44 15.75
N ALA A 384 -14.76 35.62 16.77
CA ALA A 384 -13.69 35.90 17.72
C ALA A 384 -12.33 36.01 17.01
N THR A 385 -12.03 35.10 16.08
CA THR A 385 -10.78 35.11 15.30
C THR A 385 -10.68 36.37 14.45
N ASN A 386 -11.75 36.75 13.75
CA ASN A 386 -11.77 37.96 12.93
C ASN A 386 -11.64 39.24 13.78
N THR A 387 -12.26 39.26 14.97
CA THR A 387 -12.11 40.37 15.93
C THR A 387 -10.65 40.50 16.37
N THR A 388 -9.99 39.38 16.68
CA THR A 388 -8.56 39.38 17.01
C THR A 388 -7.71 39.87 15.82
N LEU A 389 -7.96 39.41 14.60
CA LEU A 389 -7.24 39.88 13.41
C LEU A 389 -7.41 41.38 13.16
N SER A 390 -8.63 41.89 13.37
CA SER A 390 -8.94 43.32 13.22
C SER A 390 -8.13 44.18 14.19
N SER A 391 -7.85 43.67 15.40
CA SER A 391 -6.96 44.36 16.37
C SER A 391 -5.51 44.51 15.87
N TYR A 392 -5.10 43.68 14.90
CA TYR A 392 -3.82 43.76 14.17
C TYR A 392 -3.96 44.47 12.81
N GLN A 393 -5.07 45.16 12.55
CA GLN A 393 -5.35 45.84 11.28
C GLN A 393 -5.42 44.88 10.08
N LEU A 394 -5.85 43.64 10.31
CA LEU A 394 -6.07 42.63 9.29
C LEU A 394 -7.57 42.35 9.15
N GLU A 395 -8.12 42.63 7.97
CA GLU A 395 -9.55 42.43 7.66
C GLU A 395 -9.71 41.46 6.47
N PRO A 396 -9.76 40.14 6.73
CA PRO A 396 -10.01 39.15 5.69
C PRO A 396 -11.38 39.39 5.04
N LYS A 397 -11.43 39.41 3.70
CA LYS A 397 -12.71 39.41 2.98
C LYS A 397 -13.44 38.09 3.22
N GLU A 398 -14.73 38.14 3.50
CA GLU A 398 -15.57 36.96 3.82
C GLU A 398 -15.61 35.90 2.70
N ASP A 399 -15.41 36.32 1.44
CA ASP A 399 -15.35 35.45 0.25
C ASP A 399 -13.91 35.14 -0.21
N GLY A 400 -12.92 35.58 0.57
CA GLY A 400 -11.51 35.47 0.27
C GLY A 400 -10.87 34.20 0.84
N LEU A 401 -9.83 33.72 0.16
CA LEU A 401 -9.04 32.55 0.56
C LEU A 401 -8.54 32.59 2.03
N PRO A 402 -8.13 33.74 2.62
CA PRO A 402 -7.78 33.77 4.04
C PRO A 402 -8.95 33.40 4.96
N TYR A 403 -10.16 33.87 4.67
CA TYR A 403 -11.37 33.59 5.47
C TYR A 403 -11.79 32.13 5.35
N GLU A 404 -11.76 31.56 4.14
CA GLU A 404 -11.97 30.12 3.91
C GLU A 404 -10.99 29.27 4.74
N ASN A 405 -9.69 29.63 4.71
CA ASN A 405 -8.66 28.92 5.47
C ASN A 405 -8.82 29.05 7.00
N ILE A 406 -9.34 30.18 7.50
CA ILE A 406 -9.64 30.34 8.93
C ILE A 406 -10.71 29.34 9.34
N GLN A 407 -11.83 29.26 8.61
CA GLN A 407 -12.90 28.31 8.90
C GLN A 407 -12.39 26.86 8.90
N ALA A 408 -11.60 26.46 7.91
CA ALA A 408 -11.02 25.12 7.84
C ALA A 408 -10.09 24.81 9.03
N ARG A 409 -9.23 25.76 9.43
CA ARG A 409 -8.34 25.60 10.60
C ARG A 409 -9.09 25.52 11.92
N LEU A 410 -10.18 26.28 12.07
CA LEU A 410 -11.02 26.20 13.27
C LEU A 410 -11.72 24.85 13.40
N ARG A 411 -12.17 24.26 12.28
CA ARG A 411 -12.69 22.88 12.28
C ARG A 411 -11.61 21.86 12.66
N GLY A 412 -10.41 22.01 12.11
CA GLY A 412 -9.26 21.17 12.49
C GLY A 412 -8.90 21.29 13.97
N HIS A 413 -8.89 22.52 14.50
CA HIS A 413 -8.70 22.79 15.92
C HIS A 413 -9.76 22.08 16.78
N LEU A 414 -11.05 22.23 16.46
CA LEU A 414 -12.14 21.58 17.19
C LEU A 414 -12.06 20.06 17.18
N LEU A 415 -11.82 19.44 16.03
CA LEU A 415 -11.64 17.98 15.94
C LEU A 415 -10.49 17.50 16.83
N SER A 416 -9.38 18.25 16.86
CA SER A 416 -8.24 17.93 17.71
C SER A 416 -8.60 18.07 19.19
N SER A 417 -9.35 19.11 19.56
CA SER A 417 -9.84 19.31 20.93
C SER A 417 -10.85 18.24 21.35
N PHE A 418 -11.74 17.81 20.46
CA PHE A 418 -12.67 16.70 20.72
C PHE A 418 -11.93 15.39 20.89
N ALA A 419 -10.92 15.11 20.06
CA ALA A 419 -10.06 13.95 20.20
C ALA A 419 -9.32 13.97 21.54
N ALA A 420 -8.72 15.10 21.93
CA ALA A 420 -8.06 15.23 23.23
C ALA A 420 -9.04 15.00 24.40
N TYR A 421 -10.25 15.56 24.33
CA TYR A 421 -11.27 15.40 25.35
C TYR A 421 -11.79 13.95 25.48
N LYS A 422 -11.98 13.27 24.35
CA LYS A 422 -12.46 11.88 24.29
C LYS A 422 -11.36 10.84 24.45
N GLY A 423 -10.08 11.26 24.50
CA GLY A 423 -8.93 10.34 24.47
C GLY A 423 -8.82 9.57 23.15
N GLY A 424 -9.18 10.21 22.03
CA GLY A 424 -9.25 9.60 20.70
C GLY A 424 -8.23 10.15 19.70
N VAL A 425 -8.41 9.76 18.43
CA VAL A 425 -7.62 10.22 17.29
C VAL A 425 -8.52 10.75 16.16
N VAL A 426 -8.00 11.64 15.32
CA VAL A 426 -8.76 12.24 14.22
C VAL A 426 -8.57 11.43 12.92
N CYS A 427 -9.66 11.14 12.22
CA CYS A 427 -9.63 10.61 10.86
C CYS A 427 -9.43 11.74 9.84
N ASN A 428 -8.51 11.57 8.89
CA ASN A 428 -8.38 12.50 7.78
C ASN A 428 -9.29 12.10 6.61
N ASN A 429 -9.97 13.09 6.01
CA ASN A 429 -10.94 12.89 4.93
C ASN A 429 -10.43 13.22 3.52
N GLY A 430 -9.18 13.63 3.38
CA GLY A 430 -8.62 13.99 2.08
C GLY A 430 -8.37 12.77 1.19
N ASN A 431 -8.61 12.93 -0.11
CA ASN A 431 -8.30 11.92 -1.12
C ASN A 431 -7.05 12.24 -1.95
N LYS A 432 -6.67 11.32 -2.84
CA LYS A 432 -5.45 11.41 -3.64
C LYS A 432 -5.39 12.62 -4.55
N VAL A 433 -6.52 13.04 -5.14
CA VAL A 433 -6.55 14.17 -6.08
C VAL A 433 -6.41 15.49 -5.33
N GLU A 434 -7.09 15.62 -4.19
CA GLU A 434 -6.94 16.77 -3.29
C GLU A 434 -5.51 16.88 -2.77
N LEU A 435 -4.91 15.75 -2.39
CA LEU A 435 -3.51 15.67 -1.95
C LEU A 435 -2.54 16.06 -3.08
N ALA A 436 -2.78 15.56 -4.30
CA ALA A 436 -1.98 15.85 -5.48
C ALA A 436 -1.98 17.34 -5.83
N LEU A 437 -3.15 17.99 -5.76
CA LEU A 437 -3.32 19.39 -6.16
C LEU A 437 -3.20 20.37 -4.99
N GLY A 438 -3.04 19.84 -3.76
CA GLY A 438 -3.00 20.63 -2.53
C GLY A 438 -4.28 21.41 -2.29
N TYR A 439 -5.42 20.87 -2.75
CA TYR A 439 -6.75 21.43 -2.54
C TYR A 439 -7.24 21.07 -1.14
N ALA A 440 -6.51 21.58 -0.16
CA ALA A 440 -6.74 21.40 1.26
C ALA A 440 -6.06 22.54 2.04
N THR A 441 -6.59 22.88 3.20
CA THR A 441 -6.00 23.85 4.14
C THR A 441 -5.06 23.14 5.12
N LEU A 442 -3.77 23.47 5.05
CA LEU A 442 -2.79 22.94 6.00
C LEU A 442 -3.20 23.30 7.44
N TYR A 443 -3.21 22.28 8.31
CA TYR A 443 -3.66 22.32 9.71
C TYR A 443 -5.18 22.57 9.89
N GLY A 444 -5.95 22.53 8.81
CA GLY A 444 -7.40 22.48 8.83
C GLY A 444 -7.88 21.05 8.55
N ASP A 445 -8.26 20.80 7.31
CA ASP A 445 -8.75 19.52 6.80
C ASP A 445 -7.63 18.51 6.49
N THR A 446 -6.35 18.91 6.52
CA THR A 446 -5.20 17.99 6.37
C THR A 446 -4.77 17.29 7.65
N ILE A 447 -5.43 17.53 8.79
CA ILE A 447 -5.04 16.89 10.06
C ILE A 447 -5.56 15.45 10.14
N GLY A 448 -4.95 14.64 10.99
CA GLY A 448 -5.43 13.30 11.32
C GLY A 448 -4.31 12.36 11.74
N ALA A 449 -4.69 11.18 12.24
CA ALA A 449 -3.77 10.07 12.49
C ALA A 449 -3.55 9.22 11.24
N LEU A 450 -4.55 9.12 10.37
CA LEU A 450 -4.50 8.32 9.15
C LEU A 450 -5.44 8.89 8.06
N GLY A 451 -4.94 8.96 6.83
CA GLY A 451 -5.71 9.28 5.62
C GLY A 451 -6.19 8.02 4.91
N LEU A 452 -7.45 7.66 5.11
CA LEU A 452 -8.00 6.40 4.61
C LEU A 452 -8.12 6.37 3.08
N LEU A 453 -8.43 7.52 2.48
CA LEU A 453 -8.65 7.68 1.03
C LEU A 453 -7.47 8.36 0.33
N GLY A 454 -6.37 8.60 1.04
CA GLY A 454 -5.24 9.39 0.54
C GLY A 454 -4.56 8.81 -0.71
N ASP A 455 -4.80 7.53 -1.01
CA ASP A 455 -4.34 6.87 -2.23
C ASP A 455 -5.46 6.43 -3.19
N LEU A 456 -6.67 6.97 -3.02
CA LEU A 456 -7.81 6.78 -3.92
C LEU A 456 -8.16 8.08 -4.65
N THR A 457 -8.41 7.99 -5.95
CA THR A 457 -8.98 9.12 -6.69
C THR A 457 -10.48 9.26 -6.43
N LYS A 458 -11.06 10.42 -6.78
CA LYS A 458 -12.48 10.68 -6.58
C LYS A 458 -13.35 9.70 -7.39
N VAL A 459 -12.92 9.35 -8.60
CA VAL A 459 -13.57 8.31 -9.41
C VAL A 459 -13.55 6.95 -8.72
N GLN A 460 -12.42 6.55 -8.14
CA GLN A 460 -12.34 5.29 -7.39
C GLN A 460 -13.24 5.32 -6.14
N ILE A 461 -13.37 6.48 -5.49
CA ILE A 461 -14.31 6.69 -4.37
C ILE A 461 -15.76 6.50 -4.83
N PHE A 462 -16.16 7.02 -6.00
CA PHE A 462 -17.51 6.78 -6.53
C PHE A 462 -17.81 5.29 -6.71
N GLU A 463 -16.89 4.56 -7.35
CA GLU A 463 -17.08 3.12 -7.59
C GLU A 463 -17.06 2.31 -6.28
N LEU A 464 -16.25 2.72 -5.31
CA LEU A 464 -16.23 2.11 -3.98
C LEU A 464 -17.53 2.38 -3.23
N CYS A 465 -18.08 3.59 -3.27
CA CYS A 465 -19.37 3.91 -2.64
C CYS A 465 -20.53 3.08 -3.24
N LYS A 466 -20.56 2.90 -4.57
CA LYS A 466 -21.54 2.00 -5.22
C LYS A 466 -21.39 0.56 -4.71
N SER A 467 -20.15 0.08 -4.64
CA SER A 467 -19.85 -1.26 -4.13
C SER A 467 -20.27 -1.42 -2.67
N VAL A 468 -20.01 -0.42 -1.82
CA VAL A 468 -20.41 -0.40 -0.41
C VAL A 468 -21.92 -0.52 -0.28
N ASN A 469 -22.70 0.31 -0.98
CA ASN A 469 -24.16 0.22 -0.91
C ASN A 469 -24.68 -1.14 -1.40
N SER A 470 -24.10 -1.66 -2.48
CA SER A 470 -24.46 -2.98 -3.03
C SER A 470 -24.17 -4.12 -2.04
N ILE A 471 -22.94 -4.18 -1.51
CA ILE A 471 -22.47 -5.24 -0.61
C ILE A 471 -23.28 -5.24 0.70
N TYR A 472 -23.54 -4.06 1.27
CA TYR A 472 -24.31 -3.96 2.51
C TYR A 472 -25.82 -3.97 2.28
N LYS A 473 -26.28 -3.96 1.01
CA LYS A 473 -27.69 -3.97 0.62
C LYS A 473 -28.50 -2.85 1.27
N GLU A 474 -27.86 -1.70 1.42
CA GLU A 474 -28.40 -0.52 2.07
C GLU A 474 -27.72 0.71 1.49
N ASP A 475 -28.47 1.78 1.27
CA ASP A 475 -27.92 3.08 0.87
C ASP A 475 -27.26 3.76 2.06
N LEU A 476 -26.13 3.21 2.52
CA LEU A 476 -25.31 3.82 3.56
C LEU A 476 -24.75 5.15 3.05
N ILE A 477 -24.20 5.17 1.83
CA ILE A 477 -23.81 6.41 1.16
C ILE A 477 -25.00 6.96 0.38
N ASP A 478 -25.33 8.23 0.59
CA ASP A 478 -26.42 8.89 -0.14
C ASP A 478 -26.12 8.87 -1.66
N PRO A 479 -27.01 8.30 -2.50
CA PRO A 479 -26.78 8.20 -3.95
C PRO A 479 -26.58 9.55 -4.64
N SER A 480 -27.10 10.65 -4.09
CA SER A 480 -26.93 11.99 -4.67
C SER A 480 -25.47 12.48 -4.62
N LEU A 481 -24.63 11.90 -3.74
CA LEU A 481 -23.21 12.19 -3.64
C LEU A 481 -22.36 11.44 -4.67
N ILE A 482 -22.88 10.34 -5.22
CA ILE A 482 -22.11 9.42 -6.07
C ILE A 482 -22.15 9.94 -7.51
N GLY A 483 -20.97 10.23 -8.06
CA GLY A 483 -20.85 10.67 -9.45
C GLY A 483 -21.25 9.58 -10.45
N GLU A 484 -22.06 9.95 -11.43
CA GLU A 484 -22.42 9.10 -12.57
C GLU A 484 -21.87 9.68 -13.87
N LEU A 485 -21.12 8.87 -14.62
CA LEU A 485 -20.59 9.25 -15.91
C LEU A 485 -21.72 9.28 -16.95
N LYS A 486 -22.02 10.47 -17.48
CA LYS A 486 -23.00 10.72 -18.54
C LYS A 486 -22.39 11.66 -19.58
N ASN A 487 -22.34 11.22 -20.84
CA ASN A 487 -21.77 11.98 -21.96
C ASN A 487 -20.35 12.51 -21.64
N GLY A 488 -19.47 11.65 -21.13
CA GLY A 488 -18.10 12.02 -20.73
C GLY A 488 -17.94 12.81 -19.43
N LEU A 489 -19.01 13.30 -18.79
CA LEU A 489 -18.93 14.07 -17.55
C LEU A 489 -19.53 13.33 -16.37
N TYR A 490 -18.90 13.46 -15.20
CA TYR A 490 -19.53 13.05 -13.94
C TYR A 490 -20.61 14.06 -13.57
N THR A 491 -21.83 13.54 -13.42
CA THR A 491 -23.01 14.27 -12.97
C THR A 491 -23.35 13.86 -11.55
N PHE A 492 -23.91 14.80 -10.78
CA PHE A 492 -24.15 14.64 -9.35
C PHE A 492 -25.56 15.10 -8.97
N GLY A 493 -26.18 14.43 -8.01
CA GLY A 493 -27.37 14.97 -7.34
C GLY A 493 -27.03 16.06 -6.32
N LEU A 494 -25.79 16.07 -5.84
CA LEU A 494 -25.17 17.12 -5.03
C LEU A 494 -23.69 17.27 -5.44
N VAL A 495 -23.34 18.44 -5.96
CA VAL A 495 -22.00 18.69 -6.52
C VAL A 495 -20.95 18.77 -5.39
N PRO A 496 -19.76 18.14 -5.55
CA PRO A 496 -18.66 18.29 -4.60
C PRO A 496 -18.27 19.76 -4.37
N SER A 497 -18.19 20.15 -3.10
CA SER A 497 -17.84 21.50 -2.66
C SER A 497 -17.33 21.48 -1.22
N ALA A 498 -16.44 22.42 -0.89
CA ALA A 498 -15.98 22.66 0.49
C ALA A 498 -16.96 23.51 1.33
N GLU A 499 -17.99 24.12 0.72
CA GLU A 499 -18.99 24.99 1.38
C GLU A 499 -18.35 26.04 2.33
N LEU A 500 -17.22 26.65 1.95
CA LEU A 500 -16.54 27.69 2.74
C LEU A 500 -16.92 29.12 2.34
N ARG A 501 -17.60 29.26 1.20
CA ARG A 501 -18.19 30.50 0.68
C ARG A 501 -19.39 30.19 -0.23
N ALA A 502 -20.18 31.20 -0.54
CA ALA A 502 -21.35 31.06 -1.41
C ALA A 502 -20.99 30.54 -2.81
N ASN A 503 -21.78 29.58 -3.32
CA ASN A 503 -21.68 28.99 -4.67
C ASN A 503 -20.28 28.41 -5.01
N GLN A 504 -19.54 27.93 -4.01
CA GLN A 504 -18.24 27.29 -4.23
C GLN A 504 -18.40 25.94 -4.94
N VAL A 505 -17.52 25.68 -5.92
CA VAL A 505 -17.36 24.38 -6.57
C VAL A 505 -15.88 24.07 -6.67
N ASP A 506 -15.52 22.80 -6.53
CA ASP A 506 -14.14 22.35 -6.65
C ASP A 506 -13.62 22.57 -8.10
N PRO A 507 -12.37 23.03 -8.29
CA PRO A 507 -11.84 23.34 -9.61
C PRO A 507 -11.45 22.09 -10.43
N MET A 508 -11.48 20.91 -9.80
CA MET A 508 -11.08 19.64 -10.41
C MET A 508 -12.05 19.20 -11.50
N LYS A 509 -11.47 18.72 -12.61
CA LYS A 509 -12.20 18.12 -13.73
C LYS A 509 -12.25 16.61 -13.53
N TRP A 510 -13.22 16.16 -12.74
CA TRP A 510 -13.38 14.77 -12.31
C TRP A 510 -13.38 13.79 -13.50
N GLY A 511 -12.65 12.69 -13.37
CA GLY A 511 -12.35 11.76 -14.46
C GLY A 511 -11.04 12.11 -15.17
N TYR A 512 -10.89 13.33 -15.68
CA TYR A 512 -9.66 13.74 -16.36
C TYR A 512 -8.50 13.95 -15.38
N HIS A 513 -8.70 14.76 -14.32
CA HIS A 513 -7.65 15.01 -13.33
C HIS A 513 -7.38 13.77 -12.48
N ASP A 514 -8.39 12.93 -12.21
CA ASP A 514 -8.20 11.61 -11.58
C ASP A 514 -7.24 10.73 -12.42
N TRP A 515 -7.50 10.62 -13.72
CA TRP A 515 -6.65 9.87 -14.64
C TRP A 515 -5.25 10.47 -14.74
N LEU A 516 -5.13 11.80 -14.87
CA LEU A 516 -3.83 12.46 -14.99
C LEU A 516 -2.98 12.29 -13.73
N VAL A 517 -3.58 12.41 -12.54
CA VAL A 517 -2.90 12.14 -11.27
C VAL A 517 -2.43 10.69 -11.22
N GLN A 518 -3.28 9.72 -11.57
CA GLN A 518 -2.87 8.31 -11.62
C GLN A 518 -1.75 8.07 -12.63
N TYR A 519 -1.86 8.60 -13.85
CA TYR A 519 -0.88 8.45 -14.91
C TYR A 519 0.50 8.99 -14.51
N LEU A 520 0.56 10.16 -13.87
CA LEU A 520 1.81 10.74 -13.40
C LEU A 520 2.42 9.98 -12.22
N MET A 521 1.60 9.31 -11.42
CA MET A 521 2.05 8.53 -10.27
C MET A 521 2.31 7.06 -10.58
N GLU A 522 1.77 6.50 -11.65
CA GLU A 522 1.97 5.10 -12.02
C GLU A 522 3.46 4.81 -12.14
N TYR A 523 3.95 3.73 -11.52
CA TYR A 523 5.36 3.39 -11.56
C TYR A 523 5.72 2.62 -12.85
N PRO A 524 6.77 3.03 -13.60
CA PRO A 524 7.61 4.21 -13.36
C PRO A 524 6.89 5.53 -13.69
N SER A 525 7.07 6.55 -12.85
CA SER A 525 6.32 7.82 -12.90
C SER A 525 6.52 8.59 -14.21
N HIS A 526 5.42 9.05 -14.81
CA HIS A 526 5.45 9.88 -16.02
C HIS A 526 5.68 11.37 -15.71
N HIS A 527 6.26 12.08 -16.67
CA HIS A 527 6.41 13.54 -16.60
C HIS A 527 5.30 14.26 -17.39
N PRO A 528 4.81 15.44 -16.96
CA PRO A 528 3.78 16.20 -17.69
C PRO A 528 4.11 16.50 -19.18
N ILE A 529 5.40 16.59 -19.53
CA ILE A 529 5.85 16.73 -20.94
C ILE A 529 5.35 15.59 -21.82
N ALA A 530 5.35 14.35 -21.33
CA ALA A 530 4.84 13.21 -22.09
C ALA A 530 3.37 13.41 -22.44
N TRP A 531 2.60 14.00 -21.52
CA TRP A 531 1.20 14.31 -21.74
C TRP A 531 0.99 15.47 -22.73
N LEU A 532 1.82 16.52 -22.65
CA LEU A 532 1.80 17.61 -23.64
C LEU A 532 2.13 17.10 -25.06
N LYS A 533 3.10 16.20 -25.20
CA LYS A 533 3.45 15.56 -26.48
C LYS A 533 2.31 14.70 -27.02
N ALA A 534 1.70 13.89 -26.16
CA ALA A 534 0.53 13.09 -26.52
C ALA A 534 -0.66 13.95 -26.97
N TYR A 535 -0.82 15.14 -26.38
CA TYR A 535 -1.81 16.11 -26.85
C TYR A 535 -1.47 16.62 -28.25
N GLN A 536 -0.22 17.03 -28.46
CA GLN A 536 0.27 17.62 -29.70
C GLN A 536 0.19 16.66 -30.90
N ASP A 537 0.56 15.38 -30.72
CA ASP A 537 0.53 14.38 -31.78
C ASP A 537 -0.84 13.72 -31.97
N GLY A 538 -1.81 14.05 -31.11
CA GLY A 538 -3.18 13.55 -31.15
C GLY A 538 -3.36 12.15 -30.55
N SER A 539 -2.32 11.52 -30.02
CA SER A 539 -2.41 10.20 -29.38
C SER A 539 -3.25 10.21 -28.10
N TRP A 540 -3.42 11.37 -27.46
CA TRP A 540 -4.32 11.57 -26.31
C TRP A 540 -5.76 11.09 -26.57
N LYS A 541 -6.22 11.13 -27.83
CA LYS A 541 -7.57 10.70 -28.23
C LYS A 541 -7.82 9.20 -28.03
N LYS A 542 -6.75 8.41 -27.86
CA LYS A 542 -6.83 6.96 -27.58
C LYS A 542 -6.76 6.64 -26.09
N MET A 543 -6.56 7.66 -25.25
CA MET A 543 -6.40 7.46 -23.81
C MET A 543 -7.77 7.35 -23.11
N PRO A 544 -7.85 6.64 -21.97
CA PRO A 544 -9.11 6.48 -21.22
C PRO A 544 -9.79 7.80 -20.83
N CYS A 545 -9.04 8.89 -20.70
CA CYS A 545 -9.57 10.20 -20.32
C CYS A 545 -10.10 11.04 -21.50
N ALA A 546 -9.97 10.57 -22.75
CA ALA A 546 -10.25 11.38 -23.94
C ALA A 546 -11.70 11.88 -23.99
N GLU A 547 -12.67 11.02 -23.68
CA GLU A 547 -14.09 11.39 -23.66
C GLU A 547 -14.36 12.48 -22.62
N THR A 548 -13.80 12.33 -21.41
CA THR A 548 -13.91 13.34 -20.35
C THR A 548 -13.26 14.66 -20.73
N MET A 549 -12.09 14.62 -21.37
CA MET A 549 -11.43 15.82 -21.86
C MET A 549 -12.28 16.59 -22.88
N ILE A 550 -12.84 15.90 -23.87
CA ILE A 550 -13.72 16.50 -24.88
C ILE A 550 -14.93 17.14 -24.19
N ALA A 551 -15.54 16.45 -23.24
CA ALA A 551 -16.71 16.94 -22.55
C ALA A 551 -16.43 18.19 -21.68
N TYR A 552 -15.21 18.34 -21.15
CA TYR A 552 -14.72 19.57 -20.51
C TYR A 552 -14.23 20.65 -21.49
N GLY A 553 -14.29 20.40 -22.81
CA GLY A 553 -13.78 21.32 -23.84
C GLY A 553 -12.25 21.40 -23.90
N LEU A 554 -11.55 20.40 -23.35
CA LEU A 554 -10.09 20.29 -23.37
C LEU A 554 -9.56 19.69 -24.68
N ASP A 555 -10.42 19.39 -25.64
CA ASP A 555 -10.05 19.18 -27.05
C ASP A 555 -9.64 20.48 -27.75
N LYS A 556 -10.00 21.63 -27.15
CA LYS A 556 -9.60 22.96 -27.61
C LYS A 556 -8.20 23.28 -27.06
N PRO A 557 -7.20 23.53 -27.94
CA PRO A 557 -5.81 23.65 -27.49
C PRO A 557 -5.53 24.73 -26.44
N LYS A 558 -6.21 25.88 -26.53
CA LYS A 558 -6.08 26.95 -25.54
C LYS A 558 -6.56 26.52 -24.14
N ALA A 559 -7.71 25.87 -24.06
CA ALA A 559 -8.29 25.42 -22.79
C ALA A 559 -7.42 24.33 -22.15
N PHE A 560 -6.93 23.37 -22.94
CA PHE A 560 -5.97 22.36 -22.48
C PHE A 560 -4.68 22.98 -21.94
N ALA A 561 -4.08 23.92 -22.69
CA ALA A 561 -2.84 24.57 -22.28
C ALA A 561 -3.00 25.38 -20.98
N GLU A 562 -4.14 26.04 -20.79
CA GLU A 562 -4.46 26.77 -19.54
C GLU A 562 -4.66 25.81 -18.36
N ASP A 563 -5.39 24.72 -18.56
CA ASP A 563 -5.60 23.68 -17.55
C ASP A 563 -4.28 23.03 -17.12
N MET A 564 -3.42 22.66 -18.08
CA MET A 564 -2.11 22.06 -17.79
C MET A 564 -1.19 23.01 -17.00
N VAL A 565 -1.19 24.31 -17.32
CA VAL A 565 -0.42 25.29 -16.54
C VAL A 565 -0.96 25.39 -15.10
N TRP A 566 -2.28 25.39 -14.92
CA TRP A 566 -2.88 25.37 -13.60
C TRP A 566 -2.51 24.10 -12.84
N PHE A 567 -2.68 22.93 -13.47
CA PHE A 567 -2.41 21.62 -12.89
C PHE A 567 -0.96 21.51 -12.41
N MET A 568 0.02 21.81 -13.27
CA MET A 568 1.44 21.69 -12.92
C MET A 568 1.83 22.64 -11.78
N LYS A 569 1.26 23.87 -11.77
CA LYS A 569 1.48 24.82 -10.66
C LYS A 569 0.87 24.32 -9.37
N ALA A 570 -0.35 23.79 -9.39
CA ALA A 570 -1.03 23.24 -8.22
C ALA A 570 -0.26 22.02 -7.68
N TRP A 571 0.08 21.07 -8.55
CA TRP A 571 0.87 19.88 -8.24
C TRP A 571 2.18 20.23 -7.52
N GLN A 572 2.95 21.15 -8.08
CA GLN A 572 4.26 21.52 -7.52
C GLN A 572 4.13 22.30 -6.22
N LYS A 573 3.20 23.27 -6.14
CA LYS A 573 2.99 24.07 -4.91
C LYS A 573 2.47 23.21 -3.76
N ALA A 574 1.88 22.06 -4.04
CA ALA A 574 1.29 21.20 -3.04
C ALA A 574 2.29 20.28 -2.30
N ILE A 575 3.54 20.17 -2.76
CA ILE A 575 4.56 19.27 -2.16
C ILE A 575 4.70 19.48 -0.65
N PHE A 576 4.81 20.73 -0.19
CA PHE A 576 4.97 21.01 1.24
C PHE A 576 3.77 20.57 2.09
N LYS A 577 2.56 20.55 1.50
CA LYS A 577 1.35 20.02 2.15
C LYS A 577 1.39 18.49 2.17
N ARG A 578 1.77 17.85 1.07
CA ARG A 578 1.88 16.39 0.97
C ARG A 578 2.85 15.80 1.99
N ILE A 579 4.00 16.45 2.17
CA ILE A 579 5.00 16.03 3.18
C ILE A 579 4.42 16.06 4.61
N GLN A 580 3.52 16.99 4.89
CA GLN A 580 2.91 17.18 6.22
C GLN A 580 1.60 16.42 6.39
N PHE A 581 1.07 15.84 5.31
CA PHE A 581 -0.14 15.03 5.35
C PHE A 581 0.09 13.80 6.25
N PRO A 582 -0.94 13.32 6.97
CA PRO A 582 -0.83 12.10 7.76
C PRO A 582 -0.44 10.89 6.89
N PRO A 583 0.00 9.80 7.52
CA PRO A 583 0.20 8.54 6.81
C PRO A 583 -1.06 8.15 6.03
N ILE A 584 -0.90 7.50 4.87
CA ILE A 584 -2.02 7.09 4.02
C ILE A 584 -2.05 5.58 3.85
N ILE A 585 -3.23 5.01 3.63
CA ILE A 585 -3.36 3.61 3.20
C ILE A 585 -2.98 3.53 1.72
N THR A 586 -1.90 2.82 1.40
CA THR A 586 -1.44 2.62 0.03
C THR A 586 -2.18 1.44 -0.60
N VAL A 587 -2.84 1.69 -1.73
CA VAL A 587 -3.60 0.68 -2.49
C VAL A 587 -3.24 0.67 -3.97
N SER A 588 -2.44 1.63 -4.44
CA SER A 588 -2.04 1.77 -5.84
C SER A 588 -0.56 1.46 -6.06
N ARG A 589 -0.17 1.35 -7.35
CA ARG A 589 1.24 1.16 -7.75
C ARG A 589 2.10 2.42 -7.64
N GLY A 590 1.51 3.54 -7.25
CA GLY A 590 2.21 4.80 -7.06
C GLY A 590 1.45 5.70 -6.12
N SER A 591 1.89 5.73 -4.87
CA SER A 591 1.29 6.47 -3.77
C SER A 591 2.21 7.61 -3.32
N PHE A 592 1.63 8.66 -2.73
CA PHE A 592 2.44 9.73 -2.13
C PHE A 592 3.11 9.24 -0.84
N GLY A 593 4.22 9.86 -0.44
CA GLY A 593 4.95 9.50 0.77
C GLY A 593 6.31 8.88 0.46
N PHE A 594 6.59 7.70 1.00
CA PHE A 594 7.87 7.03 0.80
C PHE A 594 7.97 6.33 -0.56
N ASP A 595 6.82 5.93 -1.13
CA ASP A 595 6.69 5.34 -2.47
C ASP A 595 7.02 6.35 -3.60
N TYR A 596 6.66 7.63 -3.40
CA TYR A 596 7.00 8.75 -4.28
C TYR A 596 7.73 9.84 -3.48
N ARG A 597 9.07 9.81 -3.50
CA ARG A 597 9.92 10.73 -2.72
C ARG A 597 10.03 12.09 -3.40
N GLU A 598 9.58 13.13 -2.71
CA GLU A 598 9.52 14.49 -3.25
C GLU A 598 10.45 15.47 -2.53
N SER A 599 11.14 16.29 -3.32
CA SER A 599 11.87 17.46 -2.82
C SER A 599 11.00 18.71 -2.89
N GLN A 600 11.07 19.57 -1.87
CA GLN A 600 10.34 20.85 -1.85
C GLN A 600 10.99 21.87 -2.80
N LEU A 601 10.67 21.77 -4.09
CA LEU A 601 11.20 22.64 -5.15
C LEU A 601 10.12 23.60 -5.65
N SER A 602 10.54 24.80 -6.07
CA SER A 602 9.66 25.77 -6.72
C SER A 602 9.21 25.29 -8.11
N TYR A 603 8.03 25.73 -8.56
CA TYR A 603 7.63 25.55 -9.96
C TYR A 603 8.52 26.37 -10.87
N LEU A 604 9.29 25.69 -11.71
CA LEU A 604 10.09 26.27 -12.77
C LEU A 604 9.48 25.83 -14.10
N GLU A 605 9.00 26.79 -14.89
CA GLU A 605 8.52 26.52 -16.24
C GLU A 605 9.73 26.20 -17.13
N ASN A 606 9.90 24.93 -17.46
CA ASN A 606 10.93 24.45 -18.37
C ASN A 606 10.72 25.03 -19.79
N SER A 607 11.80 25.38 -20.50
CA SER A 607 11.74 25.87 -21.88
C SER A 607 11.01 24.92 -22.82
N GLU A 608 11.20 23.60 -22.67
CA GLU A 608 10.49 22.58 -23.45
C GLU A 608 8.98 22.60 -23.17
N ILE A 609 8.57 22.75 -21.90
CA ILE A 609 7.16 22.89 -21.52
C ILE A 609 6.57 24.14 -22.18
N LYS A 610 7.30 25.26 -22.12
CA LYS A 610 6.86 26.52 -22.72
C LYS A 610 6.69 26.39 -24.24
N GLU A 611 7.67 25.83 -24.94
CA GLU A 611 7.61 25.60 -26.39
C GLU A 611 6.45 24.68 -26.78
N LEU A 612 6.23 23.59 -26.04
CA LEU A 612 5.11 22.68 -26.29
C LEU A 612 3.76 23.39 -26.08
N LEU A 613 3.62 24.16 -25.00
CA LEU A 613 2.40 24.92 -24.73
C LEU A 613 2.15 25.99 -25.80
N ASP A 614 3.19 26.68 -26.28
CA ASP A 614 3.05 27.69 -27.34
C ASP A 614 2.68 27.04 -28.68
N LYS A 615 3.30 25.91 -29.05
CA LYS A 615 2.90 25.11 -30.23
C LYS A 615 1.45 24.64 -30.13
N ILE A 616 1.02 24.14 -28.98
CA ILE A 616 -0.36 23.72 -28.73
C ILE A 616 -1.31 24.92 -28.91
N ARG A 617 -0.95 26.10 -28.41
CA ARG A 617 -1.75 27.33 -28.58
C ARG A 617 -1.76 27.86 -30.02
N GLY A 618 -0.92 27.34 -30.91
CA GLY A 618 -0.74 27.85 -32.27
C GLY A 618 0.04 29.17 -32.33
N LYS A 619 0.98 29.37 -31.41
CA LYS A 619 1.87 30.55 -31.35
C LYS A 619 3.22 30.29 -31.99
#